data_AF-A0A820XBG1-F1
#
_entry.id   AF-A0A820XBG1-F1
#
_cell.length_a   1.000
_cell.length_b   1.000
_cell.length_c   1.000
_cell.angle_alpha   90.00
_cell.angle_beta   90.00
_cell.angle_gamma   90.00
#
_symmetry.space_group_name_H-M   'P 1'
#
loop_
_entity.id
_entity.type
_entity.pdbx_description
1 polymer ?
#
loop_
_entity_poly.entity_id
_entity_poly.type
_entity_poly.pdbx_seq_one_letter_code
_entity_poly.pdbx_strand_id
1 'polypeptide(L)'
;MTHINSRLLDASEERLNSLTPLRGYAEERLVKLVDAVVSLRKLVHDIDARVWTATKRSENPTDELTPDESAAIILYTIEWDPSHPSLYFVLNGSLRLEDRRKLVPWFSYLKLLLTGLYKLPSIRCTVWRGVRGDLRSHYKLGAEMTWWAFSSCTASISVLESEQYLGTSGTRTLFAIECLNGKDIKRHSYFAQEEEILLLPCTHFKVISHLSSMENLHIIHLREITPPFMLLEPPDATFLDSNNDNASYEQLKAKLEQVTDENKRLTKKCKQQQIQINELENENQILNKNYADYENEMQRLKAKSQRSEKAVERLKQEADESDKLNERLQVEIQNLQKEIERLKRTADRSSERPKASLAASDERLTTASSFATPRTTGSEEFDVSKTKLRRDRLCMPWPMATKTF
;
A
#
# COMPACT_ATOMS: atom_id res chain seq x y z
N MET A 1 -18.43 33.38 -31.29
CA MET A 1 -19.26 32.36 -30.63
C MET A 1 -18.41 31.11 -30.53
N THR A 2 -18.16 30.62 -29.31
CA THR A 2 -17.50 29.33 -29.08
C THR A 2 -18.40 28.22 -29.63
N HIS A 3 -17.84 27.35 -30.47
CA HIS A 3 -18.53 26.16 -30.99
C HIS A 3 -18.90 25.26 -29.80
N ILE A 4 -20.19 24.93 -29.65
CA ILE A 4 -20.68 24.07 -28.57
C ILE A 4 -20.86 22.67 -29.14
N ASN A 5 -20.16 21.68 -28.56
CA ASN A 5 -20.25 20.29 -28.94
C ASN A 5 -21.57 19.69 -28.42
N SER A 6 -22.66 19.82 -29.19
CA SER A 6 -24.02 19.57 -28.66
C SER A 6 -24.28 18.09 -28.36
N ARG A 7 -23.53 17.18 -29.00
CA ARG A 7 -23.62 15.72 -28.85
C ARG A 7 -23.36 15.21 -27.43
N LEU A 8 -22.46 15.86 -26.70
CA LEU A 8 -22.14 15.47 -25.32
C LEU A 8 -23.15 16.06 -24.32
N LEU A 9 -24.11 16.87 -24.79
CA LEU A 9 -25.01 17.70 -23.97
C LEU A 9 -26.51 17.41 -24.15
N ASP A 10 -26.92 16.61 -25.14
CA ASP A 10 -28.34 16.41 -25.50
C ASP A 10 -29.09 15.39 -24.63
N ALA A 11 -28.56 15.00 -23.46
CA ALA A 11 -29.23 14.03 -22.57
C ALA A 11 -30.52 14.58 -21.92
N SER A 12 -30.71 15.91 -21.89
CA SER A 12 -31.98 16.53 -21.47
C SER A 12 -33.14 16.24 -22.41
N GLU A 13 -32.88 15.79 -23.64
CA GLU A 13 -33.92 15.49 -24.63
C GLU A 13 -34.55 14.11 -24.46
N GLU A 14 -33.97 13.25 -23.60
CA GLU A 14 -34.53 11.93 -23.31
C GLU A 14 -35.86 12.08 -22.55
N ARG A 15 -36.96 11.64 -23.18
CA ARG A 15 -38.31 11.77 -22.62
C ARG A 15 -38.65 10.74 -21.54
N LEU A 16 -37.73 9.82 -21.23
CA LEU A 16 -37.84 8.72 -20.25
C LEU A 16 -39.08 7.80 -20.40
N ASN A 17 -39.87 7.98 -21.47
CA ASN A 17 -41.00 7.13 -21.81
C ASN A 17 -40.53 5.75 -22.32
N SER A 18 -41.33 4.72 -22.06
CA SER A 18 -41.12 3.40 -22.66
C SER A 18 -41.60 3.39 -24.11
N LEU A 19 -40.66 3.37 -25.05
CA LEU A 19 -40.94 3.16 -26.48
C LEU A 19 -40.89 1.67 -26.84
N THR A 20 -41.35 1.32 -28.04
CA THR A 20 -41.17 -0.04 -28.56
C THR A 20 -39.71 -0.30 -28.92
N PRO A 21 -39.23 -1.56 -28.82
CA PRO A 21 -37.89 -1.95 -29.25
C PRO A 21 -37.53 -1.48 -30.67
N LEU A 22 -36.24 -1.21 -30.89
CA LEU A 22 -35.70 -0.89 -32.21
C LEU A 22 -35.45 -2.17 -33.00
N ARG A 23 -36.24 -2.36 -34.07
CA ARG A 23 -36.24 -3.55 -34.93
C ARG A 23 -36.32 -3.17 -36.42
N GLY A 24 -36.09 -4.14 -37.29
CA GLY A 24 -36.25 -4.02 -38.74
C GLY A 24 -34.98 -3.51 -39.45
N TYR A 25 -34.19 -2.66 -38.80
CA TYR A 25 -32.91 -2.23 -39.37
C TYR A 25 -31.92 -3.40 -39.54
N ALA A 26 -31.99 -4.43 -38.69
CA ALA A 26 -31.12 -5.60 -38.78
C ALA A 26 -31.37 -6.45 -40.04
N GLU A 27 -32.59 -6.39 -40.58
CA GLU A 27 -32.98 -7.11 -41.81
C GLU A 27 -32.45 -6.42 -43.08
N GLU A 28 -32.00 -5.17 -42.98
CA GLU A 28 -31.40 -4.46 -44.11
C GLU A 28 -30.12 -5.14 -44.59
N ARG A 29 -29.89 -5.07 -45.90
CA ARG A 29 -28.63 -5.49 -46.50
C ARG A 29 -27.52 -4.54 -46.03
N LEU A 30 -26.39 -5.11 -45.62
CA LEU A 30 -25.17 -4.33 -45.39
C LEU A 30 -24.65 -3.77 -46.73
N VAL A 31 -24.51 -2.45 -46.80
CA VAL A 31 -24.10 -1.70 -48.01
C VAL A 31 -22.99 -0.70 -47.68
N LYS A 32 -22.41 -0.09 -48.71
CA LYS A 32 -21.40 0.98 -48.54
C LYS A 32 -22.02 2.24 -47.97
N LEU A 33 -21.21 3.11 -47.36
CA LEU A 33 -21.69 4.34 -46.72
C LEU A 33 -22.47 5.24 -47.70
N VAL A 34 -21.98 5.37 -48.94
CA VAL A 34 -22.63 6.18 -49.98
C VAL A 34 -24.05 5.69 -50.32
N ASP A 35 -24.29 4.39 -50.22
CA ASP A 35 -25.60 3.78 -50.48
C ASP A 35 -26.49 3.86 -49.22
N ALA A 36 -25.89 3.67 -48.03
CA ALA A 36 -26.58 3.67 -46.75
C ALA A 36 -27.27 5.01 -46.41
N VAL A 37 -26.78 6.10 -46.98
CA VAL A 37 -27.24 7.48 -46.70
C VAL A 37 -28.16 8.05 -47.78
N VAL A 38 -28.48 7.30 -48.84
CA VAL A 38 -29.31 7.80 -49.96
C VAL A 38 -30.65 8.36 -49.49
N SER A 39 -31.33 7.63 -48.60
CA SER A 39 -32.62 8.03 -48.02
C SER A 39 -32.51 9.25 -47.09
N LEU A 40 -31.30 9.55 -46.61
CA LEU A 40 -31.03 10.63 -45.67
C LEU A 40 -30.74 11.97 -46.34
N ARG A 41 -30.48 12.00 -47.66
CA ARG A 41 -30.22 13.25 -48.42
C ARG A 41 -31.33 14.30 -48.31
N LYS A 42 -32.57 13.87 -48.05
CA LYS A 42 -33.71 14.77 -47.84
C LYS A 42 -33.90 15.20 -46.37
N LEU A 43 -33.21 14.54 -45.45
CA LEU A 43 -33.37 14.71 -44.01
C LEU A 43 -32.18 15.43 -43.38
N VAL A 44 -30.98 15.23 -43.92
CA VAL A 44 -29.72 15.73 -43.39
C VAL A 44 -29.06 16.62 -44.44
N HIS A 45 -28.83 17.87 -44.05
CA HIS A 45 -28.19 18.86 -44.90
C HIS A 45 -26.76 18.44 -45.28
N ASP A 46 -26.40 18.62 -46.55
CA ASP A 46 -25.03 18.43 -47.07
C ASP A 46 -24.37 17.10 -46.67
N ILE A 47 -25.17 16.03 -46.64
CA ILE A 47 -24.69 14.72 -46.19
C ILE A 47 -23.60 14.15 -47.10
N ASP A 48 -23.67 14.40 -48.42
CA ASP A 48 -22.73 13.84 -49.39
C ASP A 48 -21.30 14.36 -49.20
N ALA A 49 -21.11 15.65 -48.89
CA ALA A 49 -19.79 16.21 -48.59
C ALA A 49 -19.17 15.59 -47.32
N ARG A 50 -20.03 15.23 -46.37
CA ARG A 50 -19.64 14.70 -45.06
C ARG A 50 -19.34 13.22 -45.14
N VAL A 51 -20.09 12.49 -45.98
CA VAL A 51 -19.77 11.12 -46.40
C VAL A 51 -18.42 11.06 -47.09
N TRP A 52 -18.13 11.99 -48.00
CA TRP A 52 -16.81 12.08 -48.65
C TRP A 52 -15.70 12.26 -47.61
N THR A 53 -15.88 13.18 -46.67
CA THR A 53 -14.92 13.45 -45.60
C THR A 53 -14.70 12.22 -44.71
N ALA A 54 -15.77 11.56 -44.30
CA ALA A 54 -15.70 10.37 -43.46
C ALA A 54 -14.98 9.21 -44.18
N THR A 55 -15.30 8.98 -45.45
CA THR A 55 -14.68 7.94 -46.29
C THR A 55 -13.18 8.18 -46.44
N LYS A 56 -12.76 9.44 -46.63
CA LYS A 56 -11.34 9.80 -46.74
C LYS A 56 -10.55 9.55 -45.46
N ARG A 57 -11.19 9.65 -44.30
CA ARG A 57 -10.55 9.42 -43.00
C ARG A 57 -10.52 7.95 -42.58
N SER A 58 -11.30 7.10 -43.24
CA SER A 58 -11.42 5.68 -42.90
C SER A 58 -10.76 4.74 -43.91
N GLU A 59 -9.87 5.22 -44.78
CA GLU A 59 -9.26 4.39 -45.85
C GLU A 59 -8.52 3.16 -45.30
N ASN A 60 -7.89 3.28 -44.12
CA ASN A 60 -7.15 2.19 -43.46
C ASN A 60 -7.55 2.11 -41.97
N PRO A 61 -8.73 1.57 -41.66
CA PRO A 61 -9.23 1.51 -40.29
C PRO A 61 -8.53 0.42 -39.47
N THR A 62 -8.52 0.59 -38.15
CA THR A 62 -8.12 -0.44 -37.19
C THR A 62 -9.32 -1.29 -36.73
N ASP A 63 -9.07 -2.19 -35.78
CA ASP A 63 -10.13 -2.88 -35.01
C ASP A 63 -11.06 -3.75 -35.87
N GLU A 64 -10.49 -4.31 -36.95
CA GLU A 64 -11.15 -5.23 -37.90
C GLU A 64 -12.41 -4.65 -38.58
N LEU A 65 -12.57 -3.32 -38.52
CA LEU A 65 -13.62 -2.62 -39.23
C LEU A 65 -13.30 -2.53 -40.71
N THR A 66 -14.34 -2.57 -41.54
CA THR A 66 -14.22 -2.16 -42.94
C THR A 66 -14.11 -0.64 -43.05
N PRO A 67 -13.59 -0.10 -44.17
CA PRO A 67 -13.56 1.34 -44.40
C PRO A 67 -14.94 2.01 -44.28
N ASP A 68 -16.00 1.36 -44.74
CA ASP A 68 -17.38 1.88 -44.68
C ASP A 68 -17.96 1.85 -43.25
N GLU A 69 -17.68 0.81 -42.45
CA GLU A 69 -18.10 0.74 -41.04
C GLU A 69 -17.42 1.82 -40.20
N SER A 70 -16.10 1.98 -40.35
CA SER A 70 -15.34 3.05 -39.71
C SER A 70 -15.83 4.43 -40.19
N ALA A 71 -16.09 4.60 -41.49
CA ALA A 71 -16.64 5.84 -42.04
C ALA A 71 -18.00 6.18 -41.43
N ALA A 72 -18.87 5.19 -41.18
CA ALA A 72 -20.17 5.42 -40.58
C ALA A 72 -20.05 5.97 -39.14
N ILE A 73 -19.11 5.44 -38.35
CA ILE A 73 -18.80 5.94 -37.00
C ILE A 73 -18.23 7.36 -37.09
N ILE A 74 -17.26 7.60 -37.98
CA ILE A 74 -16.70 8.96 -38.19
C ILE A 74 -17.82 9.93 -38.58
N LEU A 75 -18.71 9.54 -39.52
CA LEU A 75 -19.82 10.38 -39.97
C LEU A 75 -20.77 10.76 -38.83
N TYR A 76 -21.07 9.82 -37.93
CA TYR A 76 -21.85 10.09 -36.72
C TYR A 76 -21.18 11.16 -35.84
N THR A 77 -19.85 11.17 -35.78
CA THR A 77 -19.10 12.10 -34.92
C THR A 77 -18.79 13.47 -35.50
N ILE A 78 -18.97 13.67 -36.81
CA ILE A 78 -18.68 14.96 -37.44
C ILE A 78 -19.67 16.02 -36.93
N GLU A 79 -19.18 17.23 -36.69
CA GLU A 79 -20.02 18.40 -36.42
C GLU A 79 -20.21 19.26 -37.68
N TRP A 80 -21.45 19.66 -37.91
CA TRP A 80 -21.86 20.54 -39.00
C TRP A 80 -21.70 22.00 -38.55
N ASP A 81 -21.89 22.90 -39.51
CA ASP A 81 -21.98 24.32 -39.19
C ASP A 81 -23.16 24.59 -38.23
N PRO A 82 -23.04 25.51 -37.25
CA PRO A 82 -24.08 25.80 -36.27
C PRO A 82 -25.46 26.17 -36.83
N SER A 83 -25.55 26.59 -38.10
CA SER A 83 -26.82 26.88 -38.77
C SER A 83 -27.61 25.64 -39.19
N HIS A 84 -27.01 24.45 -39.18
CA HIS A 84 -27.64 23.21 -39.63
C HIS A 84 -27.41 22.07 -38.63
N PRO A 85 -28.44 21.24 -38.34
CA PRO A 85 -28.26 20.10 -37.45
C PRO A 85 -27.34 19.05 -38.08
N SER A 86 -26.34 18.61 -37.32
CA SER A 86 -25.46 17.50 -37.68
C SER A 86 -26.21 16.18 -37.79
N LEU A 87 -25.63 15.19 -38.48
CA LEU A 87 -26.26 13.88 -38.65
C LEU A 87 -26.66 13.22 -37.31
N TYR A 88 -25.77 13.22 -36.31
CA TYR A 88 -26.09 12.63 -35.00
C TYR A 88 -27.30 13.31 -34.35
N PHE A 89 -27.44 14.63 -34.51
CA PHE A 89 -28.52 15.39 -33.89
C PHE A 89 -29.87 14.97 -34.48
N VAL A 90 -29.95 14.87 -35.81
CA VAL A 90 -31.17 14.44 -36.50
C VAL A 90 -31.47 12.95 -36.21
N LEU A 91 -30.45 12.10 -36.18
CA LEU A 91 -30.61 10.68 -35.86
C LEU A 91 -31.10 10.47 -34.42
N ASN A 92 -30.44 11.08 -33.44
CA ASN A 92 -30.79 10.95 -32.03
C ASN A 92 -32.20 11.51 -31.75
N GLY A 93 -32.55 12.63 -32.37
CA GLY A 93 -33.93 13.14 -32.34
C GLY A 93 -34.93 12.13 -32.91
N SER A 94 -34.60 11.48 -34.03
CA SER A 94 -35.44 10.44 -34.64
C SER A 94 -35.58 9.20 -33.76
N LEU A 95 -34.53 8.78 -33.07
CA LEU A 95 -34.52 7.63 -32.15
C LEU A 95 -35.40 7.86 -30.92
N ARG A 96 -35.60 9.12 -30.52
CA ARG A 96 -36.48 9.52 -29.41
C ARG A 96 -37.96 9.63 -29.81
N LEU A 97 -38.30 9.51 -31.09
CA LEU A 97 -39.69 9.58 -31.55
C LEU A 97 -40.45 8.29 -31.22
N GLU A 98 -41.69 8.47 -30.77
CA GLU A 98 -42.65 7.38 -30.56
C GLU A 98 -43.02 6.68 -31.87
N ASP A 99 -43.17 7.44 -32.96
CA ASP A 99 -43.46 6.90 -34.28
C ASP A 99 -42.21 6.27 -34.92
N ARG A 100 -42.00 4.97 -34.66
CA ARG A 100 -40.88 4.20 -35.21
C ARG A 100 -40.82 4.17 -36.74
N ARG A 101 -41.92 4.46 -37.46
CA ARG A 101 -41.89 4.55 -38.93
C ARG A 101 -40.99 5.67 -39.42
N LYS A 102 -40.74 6.69 -38.60
CA LYS A 102 -39.80 7.78 -38.89
C LYS A 102 -38.35 7.33 -38.92
N LEU A 103 -38.04 6.14 -38.40
CA LEU A 103 -36.70 5.55 -38.44
C LEU A 103 -36.43 4.76 -39.71
N VAL A 104 -37.45 4.40 -40.51
CA VAL A 104 -37.27 3.60 -41.74
C VAL A 104 -36.24 4.21 -42.69
N PRO A 105 -36.20 5.54 -42.95
CA PRO A 105 -35.14 6.14 -43.78
C PRO A 105 -33.72 5.94 -43.25
N TRP A 106 -33.58 5.68 -41.95
CA TRP A 106 -32.30 5.49 -41.26
C TRP A 106 -31.84 4.03 -41.22
N PHE A 107 -32.69 3.06 -41.57
CA PHE A 107 -32.39 1.65 -41.33
C PHE A 107 -31.10 1.18 -42.01
N SER A 108 -30.86 1.57 -43.26
CA SER A 108 -29.64 1.20 -43.98
C SER A 108 -28.37 1.82 -43.33
N TYR A 109 -28.44 3.07 -42.87
CA TYR A 109 -27.35 3.70 -42.13
C TYR A 109 -27.15 3.08 -40.74
N LEU A 110 -28.24 2.82 -40.01
CA LEU A 110 -28.20 2.15 -38.70
C LEU A 110 -27.62 0.74 -38.81
N LYS A 111 -27.96 -0.01 -39.86
CA LYS A 111 -27.38 -1.33 -40.16
C LYS A 111 -25.87 -1.21 -40.26
N LEU A 112 -25.36 -0.28 -41.07
CA LEU A 112 -23.93 -0.10 -41.26
C LEU A 112 -23.22 0.36 -39.98
N LEU A 113 -23.75 1.40 -39.32
CA LEU A 113 -23.19 1.96 -38.09
C LEU A 113 -23.13 0.92 -36.96
N LEU A 114 -24.24 0.22 -36.71
CA LEU A 114 -24.32 -0.77 -35.64
C LEU A 114 -23.49 -2.01 -35.95
N THR A 115 -23.38 -2.43 -37.22
CA THR A 115 -22.44 -3.51 -37.60
C THR A 115 -21.01 -3.16 -37.19
N GLY A 116 -20.56 -1.93 -37.48
CA GLY A 116 -19.24 -1.46 -37.05
C GLY A 116 -19.10 -1.41 -35.52
N LEU A 117 -20.07 -0.82 -34.83
CA LEU A 117 -20.01 -0.69 -33.37
C LEU A 117 -20.08 -2.03 -32.62
N TYR A 118 -20.78 -3.04 -33.15
CA TYR A 118 -20.85 -4.37 -32.55
C TYR A 118 -19.54 -5.17 -32.69
N LYS A 119 -18.72 -4.87 -33.71
CA LYS A 119 -17.36 -5.44 -33.85
C LYS A 119 -16.37 -4.88 -32.83
N LEU A 120 -16.56 -3.63 -32.39
CA LEU A 120 -15.71 -3.04 -31.36
C LEU A 120 -15.93 -3.74 -30.00
N PRO A 121 -14.87 -3.97 -29.21
CA PRO A 121 -15.00 -4.58 -27.89
C PRO A 121 -15.87 -3.71 -26.97
N SER A 122 -16.72 -4.35 -26.18
CA SER A 122 -17.45 -3.65 -25.11
C SER A 122 -16.52 -3.39 -23.93
N ILE A 123 -16.49 -2.14 -23.46
CA ILE A 123 -15.75 -1.75 -22.26
C ILE A 123 -16.69 -1.55 -21.07
N ARG A 124 -16.20 -1.93 -19.88
CA ARG A 124 -16.88 -1.71 -18.60
C ARG A 124 -16.10 -0.68 -17.80
N CYS A 125 -16.64 0.52 -17.66
CA CYS A 125 -16.00 1.60 -16.93
C CYS A 125 -17.04 2.64 -16.47
N THR A 126 -16.59 3.63 -15.69
CA THR A 126 -17.39 4.83 -15.42
C THR A 126 -17.15 5.83 -16.54
N VAL A 127 -18.23 6.27 -17.19
CA VAL A 127 -18.20 7.33 -18.20
C VAL A 127 -18.99 8.54 -17.74
N TRP A 128 -18.68 9.69 -18.32
CA TRP A 128 -19.22 10.99 -17.92
C TRP A 128 -19.98 11.64 -19.06
N ARG A 129 -21.11 12.27 -18.74
CA ARG A 129 -21.91 13.03 -19.70
C ARG A 129 -22.49 14.26 -19.03
N GLY A 130 -22.22 15.44 -19.59
CA GLY A 130 -22.70 16.72 -19.05
C GLY A 130 -24.02 17.13 -19.69
N VAL A 131 -24.86 17.86 -18.98
CA VAL A 131 -26.05 18.53 -19.53
C VAL A 131 -26.21 19.89 -18.87
N ARG A 132 -26.56 20.91 -19.65
CA ARG A 132 -26.91 22.23 -19.09
C ARG A 132 -28.34 22.18 -18.54
N GLY A 133 -28.53 22.64 -17.32
CA GLY A 133 -29.81 22.59 -16.59
C GLY A 133 -29.84 21.55 -15.46
N ASP A 134 -30.91 21.62 -14.64
CA ASP A 134 -31.19 20.68 -13.54
C ASP A 134 -32.14 19.58 -14.00
N LEU A 135 -31.68 18.32 -13.96
CA LEU A 135 -32.47 17.15 -14.33
C LEU A 135 -32.87 16.27 -13.13
N ARG A 136 -32.59 16.68 -11.88
CA ARG A 136 -32.84 15.84 -10.68
C ARG A 136 -34.30 15.39 -10.53
N SER A 137 -35.25 16.21 -10.97
CA SER A 137 -36.69 15.88 -10.90
C SER A 137 -37.08 14.75 -11.86
N HIS A 138 -36.33 14.54 -12.94
CA HIS A 138 -36.60 13.54 -13.98
C HIS A 138 -36.03 12.17 -13.60
N TYR A 139 -34.89 12.14 -12.92
CA TYR A 139 -34.20 10.91 -12.51
C TYR A 139 -34.43 10.68 -11.02
N LYS A 140 -35.41 9.86 -10.67
CA LYS A 140 -35.69 9.53 -9.26
C LYS A 140 -34.84 8.35 -8.81
N LEU A 141 -34.34 8.39 -7.58
CA LEU A 141 -33.55 7.28 -7.00
C LEU A 141 -34.30 5.95 -7.12
N GLY A 142 -33.61 4.92 -7.61
CA GLY A 142 -34.15 3.59 -7.82
C GLY A 142 -34.98 3.41 -9.08
N ALA A 143 -35.31 4.49 -9.81
CA ALA A 143 -36.03 4.40 -11.06
C ALA A 143 -35.19 3.76 -12.17
N GLU A 144 -35.87 3.08 -13.08
CA GLU A 144 -35.30 2.43 -14.26
C GLU A 144 -35.80 3.15 -15.51
N MET A 145 -34.93 3.31 -16.50
CA MET A 145 -35.19 4.11 -17.70
C MET A 145 -34.35 3.63 -18.88
N THR A 146 -34.78 3.97 -20.08
CA THR A 146 -34.03 3.69 -21.32
C THR A 146 -33.65 5.00 -21.98
N TRP A 147 -32.38 5.14 -22.35
CA TRP A 147 -31.96 6.18 -23.30
C TRP A 147 -32.08 5.61 -24.70
N TRP A 148 -32.95 6.21 -25.50
CA TRP A 148 -33.32 5.67 -26.80
C TRP A 148 -32.35 6.07 -27.91
N ALA A 149 -31.73 7.23 -27.78
CA ALA A 149 -30.68 7.67 -28.68
C ALA A 149 -29.31 7.07 -28.34
N PHE A 150 -28.37 7.17 -29.29
CA PHE A 150 -26.96 7.00 -28.96
C PHE A 150 -26.53 8.06 -27.94
N SER A 151 -25.71 7.68 -26.97
CA SER A 151 -25.23 8.61 -25.94
C SER A 151 -23.72 8.71 -25.97
N SER A 152 -23.22 9.82 -26.51
CA SER A 152 -21.80 10.14 -26.46
C SER A 152 -21.41 10.51 -25.03
N CYS A 153 -20.40 9.83 -24.51
CA CYS A 153 -19.83 10.08 -23.19
C CYS A 153 -18.32 10.23 -23.33
N THR A 154 -17.66 10.72 -22.27
CA THR A 154 -16.21 10.76 -22.21
C THR A 154 -15.71 9.95 -21.02
N ALA A 155 -14.58 9.27 -21.17
CA ALA A 155 -13.88 8.65 -20.05
C ALA A 155 -13.18 9.68 -19.14
N SER A 156 -12.95 10.90 -19.65
CA SER A 156 -12.17 11.94 -18.99
C SER A 156 -13.05 13.10 -18.52
N ILE A 157 -13.24 13.22 -17.21
CA ILE A 157 -14.07 14.28 -16.62
C ILE A 157 -13.54 15.69 -16.96
N SER A 158 -12.23 15.86 -17.14
CA SER A 158 -11.62 17.15 -17.46
C SER A 158 -12.03 17.68 -18.84
N VAL A 159 -12.43 16.79 -19.77
CA VAL A 159 -12.98 17.21 -21.07
C VAL A 159 -14.24 18.05 -20.84
N LEU A 160 -15.07 17.72 -19.85
CA LEU A 160 -16.33 18.42 -19.59
C LEU A 160 -16.16 19.80 -18.95
N GLU A 161 -15.01 20.11 -18.36
CA GLU A 161 -14.74 21.41 -17.72
C GLU A 161 -14.64 22.56 -18.75
N SER A 162 -14.35 22.26 -20.02
CA SER A 162 -14.31 23.27 -21.08
C SER A 162 -15.70 23.83 -21.39
N GLU A 163 -15.78 25.14 -21.62
CA GLU A 163 -17.00 25.87 -22.00
C GLU A 163 -17.61 25.41 -23.34
N GLN A 164 -16.84 24.69 -24.16
CA GLN A 164 -17.35 24.02 -25.38
C GLN A 164 -18.28 22.85 -25.06
N TYR A 165 -18.21 22.30 -23.85
CA TYR A 165 -19.04 21.21 -23.34
C TYR A 165 -19.89 21.70 -22.16
N LEU A 166 -19.69 21.13 -20.97
CA LEU A 166 -20.48 21.44 -19.79
C LEU A 166 -20.09 22.80 -19.18
N GLY A 167 -18.79 23.12 -19.18
CA GLY A 167 -18.26 24.35 -18.60
C GLY A 167 -18.28 24.34 -17.06
N THR A 168 -17.85 25.45 -16.47
CA THR A 168 -17.72 25.60 -15.00
C THR A 168 -18.74 26.56 -14.39
N SER A 169 -19.61 27.16 -15.20
CA SER A 169 -20.67 28.09 -14.77
C SER A 169 -22.09 27.62 -15.10
N GLY A 170 -23.10 28.28 -14.50
CA GLY A 170 -24.53 27.98 -14.71
C GLY A 170 -25.02 26.70 -14.02
N THR A 171 -26.35 26.53 -13.94
CA THR A 171 -26.98 25.30 -13.45
C THR A 171 -26.74 24.16 -14.44
N ARG A 172 -26.24 23.04 -13.93
CA ARG A 172 -25.81 21.91 -14.76
C ARG A 172 -25.97 20.57 -14.05
N THR A 173 -26.13 19.53 -14.87
CA THR A 173 -26.21 18.14 -14.44
C THR A 173 -25.05 17.37 -15.05
N LEU A 174 -24.36 16.58 -14.24
CA LEU A 174 -23.33 15.63 -14.66
C LEU A 174 -23.82 14.21 -14.38
N PHE A 175 -23.89 13.39 -15.43
CA PHE A 175 -24.13 11.96 -15.28
C PHE A 175 -22.80 11.26 -15.04
N ALA A 176 -22.71 10.54 -13.92
CA ALA A 176 -21.73 9.48 -13.72
C ALA A 176 -22.41 8.18 -14.13
N ILE A 177 -21.84 7.40 -15.05
CA ILE A 177 -22.50 6.23 -15.60
C ILE A 177 -21.58 5.02 -15.48
N GLU A 178 -21.93 4.04 -14.66
CA GLU A 178 -21.32 2.71 -14.69
C GLU A 178 -21.84 1.97 -15.93
N CYS A 179 -21.07 2.01 -17.04
CA CYS A 179 -21.47 1.36 -18.29
C CYS A 179 -20.96 -0.09 -18.35
N LEU A 180 -21.73 -0.94 -19.03
CA LEU A 180 -21.43 -2.35 -19.27
C LEU A 180 -21.04 -2.61 -20.73
N ASN A 181 -21.63 -1.85 -21.66
CA ASN A 181 -21.48 -2.07 -23.10
C ASN A 181 -21.00 -0.82 -23.86
N GLY A 182 -20.20 0.03 -23.21
CA GLY A 182 -19.61 1.19 -23.88
C GLY A 182 -18.72 0.79 -25.03
N LYS A 183 -18.73 1.56 -26.12
CA LYS A 183 -17.86 1.39 -27.28
C LYS A 183 -16.83 2.51 -27.33
N ASP A 184 -15.56 2.18 -27.17
CA ASP A 184 -14.47 3.15 -27.40
C ASP A 184 -14.37 3.41 -28.90
N ILE A 185 -14.74 4.63 -29.30
CA ILE A 185 -14.70 5.05 -30.70
C ILE A 185 -13.60 6.08 -30.96
N LYS A 186 -12.65 6.25 -30.03
CA LYS A 186 -11.57 7.25 -30.14
C LYS A 186 -10.81 7.19 -31.46
N ARG A 187 -10.56 5.97 -31.97
CA ARG A 187 -9.84 5.72 -33.24
C ARG A 187 -10.71 5.90 -34.49
N HIS A 188 -12.03 5.97 -34.30
CA HIS A 188 -13.03 6.06 -35.36
C HIS A 188 -13.91 7.31 -35.21
N SER A 189 -13.45 8.28 -34.42
CA SER A 189 -14.12 9.56 -34.20
C SER A 189 -13.39 10.66 -34.97
N TYR A 190 -14.14 11.64 -35.46
CA TYR A 190 -13.60 12.85 -36.08
C TYR A 190 -12.79 13.68 -35.06
N PHE A 191 -13.13 13.58 -33.77
CA PHE A 191 -12.54 14.30 -32.66
C PHE A 191 -11.90 13.34 -31.64
N ALA A 192 -10.78 12.71 -32.03
CA ALA A 192 -10.09 11.71 -31.21
C ALA A 192 -9.66 12.20 -29.80
N GLN A 193 -9.52 13.52 -29.60
CA GLN A 193 -9.18 14.12 -28.31
C GLN A 193 -10.32 14.08 -27.28
N GLU A 194 -11.56 13.78 -27.69
CA GLU A 194 -12.72 13.72 -26.77
C GLU A 194 -12.73 12.46 -25.91
N GLU A 195 -11.89 11.47 -26.23
CA GLU A 195 -11.86 10.14 -25.59
C GLU A 195 -13.27 9.55 -25.49
N GLU A 196 -13.96 9.62 -26.63
CA GLU A 196 -15.39 9.36 -26.71
C GLU A 196 -15.69 7.88 -26.53
N ILE A 197 -16.50 7.59 -25.53
CA ILE A 197 -17.15 6.29 -25.32
C ILE A 197 -18.60 6.44 -25.72
N LEU A 198 -19.02 5.70 -26.74
CA LEU A 198 -20.38 5.73 -27.25
C LEU A 198 -21.21 4.63 -26.59
N LEU A 199 -22.31 5.00 -25.95
CA LEU A 199 -23.35 4.06 -25.53
C LEU A 199 -24.34 3.88 -26.67
N LEU A 200 -24.71 2.63 -26.95
CA LEU A 200 -25.64 2.27 -28.03
C LEU A 200 -27.06 2.79 -27.75
N PRO A 201 -27.92 2.93 -28.77
CA PRO A 201 -29.31 3.27 -28.55
C PRO A 201 -30.00 2.18 -27.75
N CYS A 202 -31.08 2.55 -27.08
CA CYS A 202 -31.86 1.67 -26.22
C CYS A 202 -31.07 1.11 -25.02
N THR A 203 -30.04 1.82 -24.55
CA THR A 203 -29.32 1.45 -23.33
C THR A 203 -30.21 1.67 -22.10
N HIS A 204 -30.31 0.64 -21.25
CA HIS A 204 -31.19 0.63 -20.09
C HIS A 204 -30.39 0.87 -18.80
N PHE A 205 -30.91 1.72 -17.93
CA PHE A 205 -30.20 2.17 -16.73
C PHE A 205 -31.06 2.01 -15.48
N LYS A 206 -30.40 2.14 -14.33
CA LYS A 206 -31.00 2.38 -13.02
C LYS A 206 -30.34 3.58 -12.35
N VAL A 207 -31.13 4.46 -11.75
CA VAL A 207 -30.63 5.56 -10.92
C VAL A 207 -30.20 5.00 -9.57
N ILE A 208 -28.91 5.07 -9.25
CA ILE A 208 -28.35 4.43 -8.04
C ILE A 208 -27.95 5.42 -6.96
N SER A 209 -27.64 6.68 -7.29
CA SER A 209 -27.43 7.73 -6.30
C SER A 209 -27.51 9.13 -6.92
N HIS A 210 -27.72 10.14 -6.07
CA HIS A 210 -27.57 11.56 -6.44
C HIS A 210 -26.51 12.18 -5.54
N LEU A 211 -25.74 13.13 -6.07
CA LEU A 211 -24.87 13.99 -5.27
C LEU A 211 -25.13 15.45 -5.66
N SER A 212 -25.52 16.27 -4.68
CA SER A 212 -25.61 17.73 -4.84
C SER A 212 -24.36 18.32 -4.22
N SER A 213 -23.27 18.36 -4.99
CA SER A 213 -21.94 18.75 -4.48
C SER A 213 -21.77 20.27 -4.37
N MET A 214 -22.50 21.05 -5.17
CA MET A 214 -22.48 22.52 -5.20
C MET A 214 -23.86 23.07 -5.61
N GLU A 215 -24.15 24.34 -5.30
CA GLU A 215 -25.46 24.98 -5.53
C GLU A 215 -25.96 24.85 -6.99
N ASN A 216 -25.03 24.81 -7.96
CA ASN A 216 -25.34 24.80 -9.40
C ASN A 216 -24.86 23.55 -10.16
N LEU A 217 -24.24 22.56 -9.49
CA LEU A 217 -23.83 21.29 -10.11
C LEU A 217 -24.50 20.11 -9.41
N HIS A 218 -25.31 19.39 -10.19
CA HIS A 218 -25.98 18.18 -9.75
C HIS A 218 -25.36 16.96 -10.41
N ILE A 219 -25.08 15.93 -9.63
CA ILE A 219 -24.55 14.67 -10.15
C ILE A 219 -25.61 13.60 -10.01
N ILE A 220 -25.92 12.93 -11.12
CA ILE A 220 -26.84 11.79 -11.17
C ILE A 220 -26.00 10.56 -11.50
N HIS A 221 -26.03 9.56 -10.63
CA HIS A 221 -25.31 8.32 -10.83
C HIS A 221 -26.23 7.25 -11.41
N LEU A 222 -25.89 6.79 -12.62
CA LEU A 222 -26.59 5.73 -13.34
C LEU A 222 -25.73 4.47 -13.36
N ARG A 223 -26.39 3.33 -13.34
CA ARG A 223 -25.80 2.03 -13.67
C ARG A 223 -26.52 1.44 -14.86
N GLU A 224 -25.78 1.05 -15.88
CA GLU A 224 -26.33 0.26 -16.98
C GLU A 224 -26.78 -1.11 -16.45
N ILE A 225 -28.00 -1.52 -16.80
CA ILE A 225 -28.58 -2.80 -16.41
C ILE A 225 -29.16 -3.50 -17.63
N THR A 226 -29.21 -4.83 -17.60
CA THR A 226 -29.83 -5.61 -18.67
C THR A 226 -31.35 -5.39 -18.65
N PRO A 227 -31.98 -4.97 -19.76
CA PRO A 227 -33.43 -4.82 -19.82
C PRO A 227 -34.12 -6.21 -19.77
N PRO A 228 -35.40 -6.27 -19.36
CA PRO A 228 -36.15 -7.53 -19.24
C PRO A 228 -36.38 -8.24 -20.59
N PHE A 229 -36.19 -7.55 -21.70
CA PHE A 229 -36.23 -8.08 -23.06
C PHE A 229 -35.32 -7.26 -23.97
N MET A 230 -34.97 -7.83 -25.14
CA MET A 230 -34.10 -7.19 -26.11
C MET A 230 -34.73 -5.91 -26.68
N LEU A 231 -34.15 -4.76 -26.33
CA LEU A 231 -34.59 -3.44 -26.81
C LEU A 231 -33.92 -3.03 -28.13
N LEU A 232 -32.69 -3.50 -28.35
CA LEU A 232 -31.92 -3.31 -29.57
C LEU A 232 -31.59 -4.69 -30.14
N GLU A 233 -32.17 -5.03 -31.28
CA GLU A 233 -31.79 -6.23 -32.04
C GLU A 233 -30.34 -6.07 -32.52
N PRO A 234 -29.47 -7.09 -32.46
CA PRO A 234 -28.13 -6.98 -33.04
C PRO A 234 -28.19 -6.93 -34.57
N PRO A 235 -27.18 -6.33 -35.24
CA PRO A 235 -27.19 -6.19 -36.68
C PRO A 235 -27.06 -7.54 -37.41
N ASP A 236 -26.53 -8.59 -36.79
CA ASP A 236 -26.40 -9.92 -37.38
C ASP A 236 -26.64 -10.99 -36.30
N ALA A 237 -27.20 -12.14 -36.70
CA ALA A 237 -27.46 -13.26 -35.80
C ALA A 237 -26.17 -13.83 -35.18
N THR A 238 -25.04 -13.71 -35.87
CA THR A 238 -23.71 -14.10 -35.35
C THR A 238 -23.33 -13.37 -34.06
N PHE A 239 -23.86 -12.18 -33.81
CA PHE A 239 -23.62 -11.46 -32.55
C PHE A 239 -24.45 -12.00 -31.37
N LEU A 240 -25.52 -12.78 -31.62
CA LEU A 240 -26.30 -13.45 -30.58
C LEU A 240 -25.54 -14.63 -29.95
N ASP A 241 -24.64 -15.25 -30.71
CA ASP A 241 -23.85 -16.42 -30.31
C ASP A 241 -22.66 -16.10 -29.39
N SER A 242 -22.47 -14.82 -29.04
CA SER A 242 -21.58 -14.44 -27.92
C SER A 242 -22.07 -14.99 -26.56
N ASN A 243 -23.29 -15.54 -26.49
CA ASN A 243 -23.77 -16.33 -25.36
C ASN A 243 -23.26 -17.79 -25.30
N ASN A 244 -22.16 -18.15 -25.98
CA ASN A 244 -21.38 -19.35 -25.62
C ASN A 244 -20.60 -19.17 -24.29
N ASP A 245 -21.04 -18.22 -23.48
CA ASP A 245 -20.55 -17.91 -22.15
C ASP A 245 -20.88 -18.97 -21.10
N ASN A 246 -21.74 -19.98 -21.35
CA ASN A 246 -21.96 -21.03 -20.35
C ASN A 246 -20.72 -21.91 -20.13
N ALA A 247 -19.95 -22.20 -21.19
CA ALA A 247 -18.69 -22.92 -21.07
C ALA A 247 -17.60 -22.04 -20.42
N SER A 248 -17.57 -20.75 -20.77
CA SER A 248 -16.62 -19.76 -20.22
C SER A 248 -16.93 -19.44 -18.75
N TYR A 249 -18.21 -19.33 -18.39
CA TYR A 249 -18.71 -19.07 -17.04
C TYR A 249 -18.46 -20.24 -16.10
N GLU A 250 -18.75 -21.47 -16.50
CA GLU A 250 -18.45 -22.64 -15.67
C GLU A 250 -16.93 -22.85 -15.53
N GLN A 251 -16.13 -22.55 -16.56
CA GLN A 251 -14.67 -22.51 -16.45
C GLN A 251 -14.18 -21.42 -15.49
N LEU A 252 -14.73 -20.21 -15.58
CA LEU A 252 -14.39 -19.07 -14.70
C LEU A 252 -14.80 -19.35 -13.26
N LYS A 253 -15.97 -19.96 -13.05
CA LYS A 253 -16.48 -20.34 -11.74
C LYS A 253 -15.65 -21.45 -11.10
N ALA A 254 -15.28 -22.48 -11.86
CA ALA A 254 -14.36 -23.52 -11.39
C ALA A 254 -12.99 -22.93 -11.02
N LYS A 255 -12.47 -22.00 -11.84
CA LYS A 255 -11.20 -21.31 -11.57
C LYS A 255 -11.30 -20.40 -10.34
N LEU A 256 -12.43 -19.71 -10.15
CA LEU A 256 -12.69 -18.88 -8.99
C LEU A 256 -12.74 -19.72 -7.70
N GLU A 257 -13.39 -20.89 -7.73
CA GLU A 257 -13.46 -21.81 -6.60
C GLU A 257 -12.08 -22.37 -6.24
N GLN A 258 -11.31 -22.79 -7.25
CA GLN A 258 -9.92 -23.23 -7.08
C GLN A 258 -9.05 -22.16 -6.42
N VAL A 259 -9.08 -20.92 -6.94
CA VAL A 259 -8.31 -19.79 -6.39
C VAL A 259 -8.77 -19.45 -4.98
N THR A 260 -10.07 -19.56 -4.69
CA THR A 260 -10.64 -19.31 -3.36
C THR A 260 -10.13 -20.31 -2.34
N ASP A 261 -10.07 -21.59 -2.69
CA ASP A 261 -9.57 -22.64 -1.79
C ASP A 261 -8.06 -22.57 -1.59
N GLU A 262 -7.30 -22.21 -2.63
CA GLU A 262 -5.87 -21.94 -2.49
C GLU A 262 -5.60 -20.75 -1.57
N ASN A 263 -6.38 -19.67 -1.68
CA ASN A 263 -6.31 -18.52 -0.77
C ASN A 263 -6.60 -18.90 0.69
N LYS A 264 -7.62 -19.74 0.94
CA LYS A 264 -7.90 -20.25 2.29
C LYS A 264 -6.72 -21.05 2.84
N ARG A 265 -6.11 -21.91 2.01
CA ARG A 265 -4.95 -22.73 2.40
C ARG A 265 -3.73 -21.86 2.72
N LEU A 266 -3.44 -20.87 1.88
CA LEU A 266 -2.34 -19.92 2.10
C LEU A 266 -2.56 -19.10 3.37
N THR A 267 -3.79 -18.62 3.59
CA THR A 267 -4.15 -17.89 4.81
C THR A 267 -3.90 -18.72 6.07
N LYS A 268 -4.27 -20.01 6.06
CA LYS A 268 -3.99 -20.92 7.17
C LYS A 268 -2.48 -21.11 7.39
N LYS A 269 -1.70 -21.24 6.32
CA LYS A 269 -0.23 -21.36 6.38
C LYS A 269 0.41 -20.10 6.94
N CYS A 270 -0.01 -18.91 6.50
CA CYS A 270 0.48 -17.63 7.03
C CYS A 270 0.19 -17.49 8.53
N LYS A 271 -1.03 -17.84 8.98
CA LYS A 271 -1.36 -17.83 10.42
C LYS A 271 -0.45 -18.75 11.23
N GLN A 272 -0.15 -19.95 10.70
CA GLN A 272 0.73 -20.90 11.38
C GLN A 272 2.18 -20.43 11.42
N GLN A 273 2.67 -19.83 10.33
CA GLN A 273 4.00 -19.22 10.30
C GLN A 273 4.11 -18.04 11.26
N GLN A 274 3.05 -17.23 11.40
CA GLN A 274 3.04 -16.12 12.35
C GLN A 274 3.15 -16.59 13.80
N ILE A 275 2.49 -17.69 14.16
CA ILE A 275 2.62 -18.29 15.49
C ILE A 275 4.07 -18.69 15.74
N GLN A 276 4.71 -19.34 14.77
CA GLN A 276 6.09 -19.79 14.89
C GLN A 276 7.10 -18.64 14.96
N ILE A 277 6.84 -17.53 14.26
CA ILE A 277 7.63 -16.29 14.39
C ILE A 277 7.53 -15.76 15.82
N ASN A 278 6.32 -15.65 16.37
CA ASN A 278 6.12 -15.14 17.72
C ASN A 278 6.80 -16.01 18.79
N GLU A 279 6.82 -17.34 18.60
CA GLU A 279 7.54 -18.28 19.47
C GLU A 279 9.06 -18.02 19.43
N LEU A 280 9.63 -17.90 18.23
CA LEU A 280 11.06 -17.62 18.04
C LEU A 280 11.47 -16.23 18.55
N GLU A 281 10.60 -15.23 18.44
CA GLU A 281 10.82 -13.90 19.01
C GLU A 281 10.89 -13.95 20.54
N ASN A 282 9.99 -14.70 21.18
CA ASN A 282 9.99 -14.89 22.62
C ASN A 282 11.26 -15.64 23.08
N GLU A 283 11.67 -16.69 22.36
CA GLU A 283 12.93 -17.40 22.63
C GLU A 283 14.15 -16.48 22.51
N ASN A 284 14.22 -15.65 21.46
CA ASN A 284 15.29 -14.66 21.31
C ASN A 284 15.30 -13.64 22.46
N GLN A 285 14.14 -13.21 22.93
CA GLN A 285 14.04 -12.26 24.04
C GLN A 285 14.60 -12.87 25.33
N ILE A 286 14.33 -14.15 25.60
CA ILE A 286 14.89 -14.88 26.74
C ILE A 286 16.41 -15.01 26.60
N LEU A 287 16.90 -15.41 25.42
CA LEU A 287 18.33 -15.56 25.15
C LEU A 287 19.09 -14.24 25.32
N ASN A 288 18.56 -13.14 24.82
CA ASN A 288 19.16 -11.82 24.96
C ASN A 288 19.26 -11.39 26.43
N LYS A 289 18.25 -11.69 27.24
CA LYS A 289 18.29 -11.42 28.68
C LYS A 289 19.39 -12.23 29.37
N ASN A 290 19.48 -13.52 29.07
CA ASN A 290 20.53 -14.39 29.61
C ASN A 290 21.92 -13.90 29.21
N TYR A 291 22.10 -13.46 27.96
CA TYR A 291 23.38 -12.93 27.48
C TYR A 291 23.80 -11.68 28.27
N ALA A 292 22.86 -10.76 28.53
CA ALA A 292 23.12 -9.58 29.35
C ALA A 292 23.52 -9.95 30.80
N ASP A 293 22.89 -10.97 31.38
CA ASP A 293 23.24 -11.46 32.71
C ASP A 293 24.68 -12.05 32.74
N TYR A 294 25.05 -12.81 31.70
CA TYR A 294 26.42 -13.33 31.55
C TYR A 294 27.46 -12.22 31.38
N GLU A 295 27.17 -11.17 30.59
CA GLU A 295 28.06 -10.03 30.45
C GLU A 295 28.30 -9.32 31.79
N ASN A 296 27.23 -9.10 32.57
CA ASN A 296 27.33 -8.50 33.90
C ASN A 296 28.19 -9.33 34.85
N GLU A 297 28.02 -10.65 34.85
CA GLU A 297 28.81 -11.56 35.68
C GLU A 297 30.30 -11.56 35.26
N MET A 298 30.57 -11.54 33.95
CA MET A 298 31.93 -11.41 33.41
C MET A 298 32.61 -10.11 33.84
N GLN A 299 31.89 -8.99 33.84
CA GLN A 299 32.41 -7.72 34.33
C GLN A 299 32.74 -7.77 35.84
N ARG A 300 31.89 -8.41 36.64
CA ARG A 300 32.14 -8.61 38.09
C ARG A 300 33.38 -9.45 38.34
N LEU A 301 33.52 -10.56 37.62
CA LEU A 301 34.70 -11.43 37.74
C LEU A 301 35.98 -10.69 37.34
N LYS A 302 35.94 -9.90 36.25
CA LYS A 302 37.08 -9.08 35.83
C LYS A 302 37.48 -8.05 36.89
N ALA A 303 36.50 -7.37 37.50
CA ALA A 303 36.76 -6.44 38.60
C ALA A 303 37.34 -7.14 39.83
N LYS A 304 36.89 -8.36 40.15
CA LYS A 304 37.44 -9.17 41.23
C LYS A 304 38.90 -9.58 40.95
N SER A 305 39.21 -10.00 39.73
CA SER A 305 40.58 -10.33 39.29
C SER A 305 41.53 -9.14 39.46
N GLN A 306 41.12 -7.97 38.99
CA GLN A 306 41.92 -6.74 39.13
C GLN A 306 42.17 -6.36 40.59
N ARG A 307 41.19 -6.57 41.48
CA ARG A 307 41.36 -6.34 42.92
C ARG A 307 42.37 -7.33 43.52
N SER A 308 42.27 -8.61 43.16
CA SER A 308 43.24 -9.61 43.63
C SER A 308 44.65 -9.34 43.10
N GLU A 309 44.81 -8.93 41.83
CA GLU A 309 46.12 -8.58 41.27
C GLU A 309 46.75 -7.40 42.03
N LYS A 310 45.98 -6.34 42.31
CA LYS A 310 46.46 -5.21 43.12
C LYS A 310 46.84 -5.63 44.54
N ALA A 311 46.11 -6.55 45.15
CA ALA A 311 46.44 -7.07 46.48
C ALA A 311 47.74 -7.88 46.46
N VAL A 312 47.93 -8.74 45.46
CA VAL A 312 49.18 -9.49 45.26
C VAL A 312 50.36 -8.54 45.08
N GLU A 313 50.20 -7.47 44.30
CA GLU A 313 51.26 -6.49 44.08
C GLU A 313 51.68 -5.77 45.37
N ARG A 314 50.71 -5.42 46.23
CA ARG A 314 51.00 -4.85 47.56
C ARG A 314 51.76 -5.82 48.44
N LEU A 315 51.33 -7.08 48.49
CA LEU A 315 52.01 -8.11 49.29
C LEU A 315 53.44 -8.36 48.82
N LYS A 316 53.71 -8.27 47.51
CA LYS A 316 55.08 -8.33 46.98
C LYS A 316 55.92 -7.15 47.44
N GLN A 317 55.37 -5.93 47.41
CA GLN A 317 56.08 -4.74 47.90
C GLN A 317 56.42 -4.85 49.39
N GLU A 318 55.47 -5.30 50.22
CA GLU A 318 55.69 -5.53 51.65
C GLU A 318 56.74 -6.61 51.92
N ALA A 319 56.77 -7.68 51.10
CA ALA A 319 57.80 -8.71 51.17
C ALA A 319 59.18 -8.16 50.81
N ASP A 320 59.31 -7.40 49.70
CA ASP A 320 60.57 -6.77 49.29
C ASP A 320 61.10 -5.78 50.35
N GLU A 321 60.20 -5.02 51.01
CA GLU A 321 60.56 -4.14 52.12
C GLU A 321 61.05 -4.92 53.34
N SER A 322 60.38 -6.03 53.66
CA SER A 322 60.77 -6.93 54.75
C SER A 322 62.13 -7.58 54.50
N ASP A 323 62.39 -8.02 53.27
CA ASP A 323 63.68 -8.60 52.88
C ASP A 323 64.82 -7.58 53.00
N LYS A 324 64.61 -6.34 52.52
CA LYS A 324 65.58 -5.24 52.70
C LYS A 324 65.84 -4.93 54.17
N LEU A 325 64.80 -4.94 55.00
CA LEU A 325 64.95 -4.73 56.44
C LEU A 325 65.76 -5.87 57.08
N ASN A 326 65.49 -7.11 56.68
CA ASN A 326 66.22 -8.28 57.15
C ASN A 326 67.71 -8.22 56.75
N GLU A 327 68.02 -7.81 55.52
CA GLU A 327 69.40 -7.58 55.08
C GLU A 327 70.11 -6.51 55.95
N ARG A 328 69.45 -5.39 56.25
CA ARG A 328 70.00 -4.35 57.14
C ARG A 328 70.29 -4.89 58.54
N LEU A 329 69.34 -5.62 59.11
CA LEU A 329 69.49 -6.25 60.42
C LEU A 329 70.64 -7.26 60.43
N GLN A 330 70.82 -8.05 59.38
CA GLN A 330 71.96 -8.97 59.24
C GLN A 330 73.31 -8.23 59.23
N VAL A 331 73.41 -7.12 58.50
CA VAL A 331 74.62 -6.29 58.51
C VAL A 331 74.90 -5.72 59.91
N GLU A 332 73.87 -5.27 60.60
CA GLU A 332 74.00 -4.73 61.95
C GLU A 332 74.40 -5.80 62.96
N ILE A 333 73.82 -7.01 62.87
CA ILE A 333 74.24 -8.18 63.64
C ILE A 333 75.72 -8.49 63.39
N GLN A 334 76.20 -8.49 62.14
CA GLN A 334 77.61 -8.71 61.83
C GLN A 334 78.52 -7.64 62.43
N ASN A 335 78.11 -6.37 62.39
CA ASN A 335 78.86 -5.27 63.00
C ASN A 335 78.94 -5.42 64.52
N LEU A 336 77.82 -5.74 65.18
CA LEU A 336 77.77 -6.01 66.61
C LEU A 336 78.63 -7.21 66.99
N GLN A 337 78.60 -8.30 66.20
CA GLN A 337 79.47 -9.46 66.42
C GLN A 337 80.96 -9.09 66.34
N LYS A 338 81.37 -8.29 65.34
CA LYS A 338 82.74 -7.77 65.22
C LYS A 338 83.13 -6.90 66.41
N GLU A 339 82.22 -6.04 66.88
CA GLU A 339 82.47 -5.16 68.03
C GLU A 339 82.61 -5.97 69.32
N ILE A 340 81.75 -6.98 69.54
CA ILE A 340 81.86 -7.93 70.65
C ILE A 340 83.20 -8.65 70.60
N GLU A 341 83.64 -9.10 69.42
CA GLU A 341 84.93 -9.78 69.28
C GLU A 341 86.12 -8.85 69.53
N ARG A 342 86.03 -7.59 69.09
CA ARG A 342 87.02 -6.54 69.41
C ARG A 342 87.09 -6.29 70.92
N LEU A 343 85.94 -6.16 71.58
CA LEU A 343 85.83 -5.96 73.03
C LEU A 343 86.40 -7.16 73.80
N LYS A 344 86.17 -8.39 73.33
CA LYS A 344 86.80 -9.61 73.87
C LYS A 344 88.33 -9.56 73.72
N ARG A 345 88.86 -9.18 72.55
CA ARG A 345 90.31 -9.04 72.35
C ARG A 345 90.94 -7.92 73.18
N THR A 346 90.23 -6.82 73.41
CA THR A 346 90.68 -5.77 74.34
C THR A 346 90.60 -6.20 75.80
N ALA A 347 89.59 -6.98 76.17
CA ALA A 347 89.49 -7.59 77.50
C ALA A 347 90.66 -8.55 77.75
N ASP A 348 91.00 -9.38 76.77
CA ASP A 348 92.15 -10.29 76.82
C ASP A 348 93.49 -9.53 76.89
N ARG A 349 93.65 -8.42 76.13
CA ARG A 349 94.83 -7.53 76.21
C ARG A 349 94.91 -6.71 77.50
N SER A 350 93.78 -6.36 78.10
CA SER A 350 93.72 -5.65 79.39
C SER A 350 93.97 -6.56 80.61
N SER A 351 94.12 -7.87 80.40
CA SER A 351 94.57 -8.81 81.44
C SER A 351 96.10 -8.81 81.65
N GLU A 352 96.88 -8.20 80.74
CA GLU A 352 98.32 -8.00 80.90
C GLU A 352 98.65 -6.59 81.43
N ARG A 353 98.67 -6.49 82.78
CA ARG A 353 99.46 -5.53 83.60
C ARG A 353 98.96 -4.08 83.79
N PRO A 354 99.25 -3.48 84.97
CA PRO A 354 98.21 -3.34 86.00
C PRO A 354 98.08 -1.96 86.67
N LYS A 355 96.87 -1.76 87.23
CA LYS A 355 96.46 -1.09 88.49
C LYS A 355 96.97 0.32 88.84
N ALA A 356 95.99 1.24 88.93
CA ALA A 356 95.64 2.09 90.09
C ALA A 356 94.66 3.16 89.59
N SER A 357 93.68 3.73 90.29
CA SER A 357 92.96 3.51 91.54
C SER A 357 92.03 4.74 91.70
N LEU A 358 90.84 4.58 92.30
CA LEU A 358 90.07 5.62 93.03
C LEU A 358 89.47 6.77 92.20
N ALA A 359 88.31 7.36 92.48
CA ALA A 359 87.24 7.16 93.45
C ALA A 359 86.10 8.17 93.12
N ALA A 360 84.84 7.82 93.48
CA ALA A 360 83.70 8.70 93.81
C ALA A 360 83.24 9.74 92.76
N SER A 361 82.01 10.19 92.61
CA SER A 361 80.79 10.33 93.46
C SER A 361 79.68 10.70 92.45
N ASP A 362 78.49 10.11 92.49
CA ASP A 362 77.30 10.57 93.25
C ASP A 362 76.43 11.61 92.50
N GLU A 363 75.11 11.45 92.65
CA GLU A 363 74.03 12.40 92.35
C GLU A 363 73.80 12.84 90.88
N ARG A 364 72.61 13.22 90.37
CA ARG A 364 71.19 13.18 90.74
C ARG A 364 70.43 13.73 89.52
N LEU A 365 69.15 13.35 89.42
CA LEU A 365 68.00 14.20 89.05
C LEU A 365 67.86 14.78 87.62
N THR A 366 66.68 14.49 87.05
CA THR A 366 65.70 15.46 86.47
C THR A 366 66.05 16.12 85.13
N THR A 367 65.16 16.41 84.20
CA THR A 367 63.69 16.58 84.18
C THR A 367 63.29 16.64 82.70
N ALA A 368 62.15 16.05 82.32
CA ALA A 368 60.95 16.75 81.84
C ALA A 368 61.17 17.65 80.60
N SER A 369 60.32 17.65 79.58
CA SER A 369 58.89 17.88 79.67
C SER A 369 58.38 17.86 78.22
N SER A 370 57.41 17.00 77.86
CA SER A 370 56.00 17.41 77.67
C SER A 370 55.67 17.93 76.26
N PHE A 371 54.45 17.85 75.71
CA PHE A 371 53.13 17.83 76.32
C PHE A 371 52.11 17.24 75.32
N ALA A 372 51.10 16.56 75.89
CA ALA A 372 49.69 16.39 75.48
C ALA A 372 49.29 15.85 74.09
N THR A 373 48.86 14.58 74.09
CA THR A 373 47.46 14.02 73.97
C THR A 373 46.28 15.02 73.82
N PRO A 374 44.99 14.61 73.56
CA PRO A 374 44.41 13.25 73.60
C PRO A 374 43.30 12.87 72.57
N ARG A 375 42.96 11.56 72.63
CA ARG A 375 41.62 10.90 72.54
C ARG A 375 40.98 10.74 71.14
N THR A 376 40.32 9.61 70.78
CA THR A 376 39.73 8.51 71.57
C THR A 376 39.36 7.32 70.65
N THR A 377 39.55 6.08 71.15
CA THR A 377 38.70 4.85 71.10
C THR A 377 38.20 4.30 69.75
N GLY A 378 38.18 3.01 69.43
CA GLY A 378 38.51 1.73 70.11
C GLY A 378 38.24 0.62 69.06
N SER A 379 39.18 -0.27 68.76
CA SER A 379 39.32 -1.64 69.27
C SER A 379 38.10 -2.56 69.05
N GLU A 380 38.14 -3.35 67.97
CA GLU A 380 37.46 -4.64 67.85
C GLU A 380 38.50 -5.75 68.10
N GLU A 381 38.16 -6.72 68.96
CA GLU A 381 38.93 -7.94 69.19
C GLU A 381 38.09 -9.17 68.78
N PHE A 382 38.70 -10.01 67.94
CA PHE A 382 38.78 -11.48 67.92
C PHE A 382 37.62 -12.36 68.43
N ASP A 383 37.26 -13.40 67.66
CA ASP A 383 37.77 -14.78 67.87
C ASP A 383 37.33 -15.77 66.75
N VAL A 384 37.83 -17.00 66.85
CA VAL A 384 38.38 -17.91 65.85
C VAL A 384 37.44 -18.98 65.24
N SER A 385 37.80 -19.37 64.01
CA SER A 385 37.67 -20.65 63.29
C SER A 385 37.15 -21.90 64.03
N LYS A 386 36.33 -22.72 63.33
CA LYS A 386 36.54 -24.18 63.21
C LYS A 386 35.77 -24.82 62.06
N THR A 387 36.47 -25.76 61.41
CA THR A 387 36.17 -26.60 60.25
C THR A 387 35.25 -27.80 60.53
N LYS A 388 34.51 -28.28 59.51
CA LYS A 388 34.46 -29.73 59.14
C LYS A 388 33.71 -30.02 57.83
N LEU A 389 34.38 -30.80 56.97
CA LEU A 389 33.84 -31.60 55.86
C LEU A 389 32.92 -32.72 56.37
N ARG A 390 31.91 -33.11 55.57
CA ARG A 390 31.62 -34.53 55.27
C ARG A 390 30.81 -34.72 53.97
N ARG A 391 31.21 -35.78 53.27
CA ARG A 391 30.69 -36.37 52.03
C ARG A 391 29.41 -37.20 52.26
N ASP A 392 28.69 -37.40 51.14
CA ASP A 392 28.02 -38.63 50.67
C ASP A 392 26.47 -38.69 50.53
N ARG A 393 26.11 -39.22 49.35
CA ARG A 393 24.93 -40.03 48.93
C ARG A 393 23.70 -39.37 48.30
N LEU A 394 23.60 -39.56 46.98
CA LEU A 394 22.61 -40.40 46.27
C LEU A 394 21.16 -40.37 46.79
N CYS A 395 20.23 -39.88 45.96
CA CYS A 395 19.09 -40.65 45.43
C CYS A 395 18.20 -39.79 44.51
N MET A 396 18.00 -40.24 43.27
CA MET A 396 16.78 -39.94 42.50
C MET A 396 15.59 -40.70 43.12
N PRO A 397 14.34 -40.27 42.87
CA PRO A 397 13.57 -40.96 41.84
C PRO A 397 12.68 -40.07 40.95
N TRP A 398 12.27 -40.71 39.86
CA TRP A 398 11.42 -40.32 38.74
C TRP A 398 9.90 -40.27 39.09
N PRO A 399 9.00 -39.91 38.15
CA PRO A 399 7.72 -39.25 38.39
C PRO A 399 6.53 -40.20 38.55
N MET A 400 5.42 -39.71 39.13
CA MET A 400 4.12 -40.37 39.08
C MET A 400 3.11 -39.59 38.26
N ALA A 401 2.65 -40.25 37.20
CA ALA A 401 1.42 -39.96 36.49
C ALA A 401 0.21 -40.58 37.22
N THR A 402 -0.91 -39.86 37.24
CA THR A 402 -2.30 -40.39 37.31
C THR A 402 -3.12 -39.44 36.43
N LYS A 403 -3.68 -39.86 35.27
CA LYS A 403 -4.97 -40.57 35.08
C LYS A 403 -6.07 -39.99 35.99
N THR A 404 -7.25 -39.58 35.56
CA THR A 404 -8.07 -39.76 34.34
C THR A 404 -9.36 -38.98 34.62
N PHE A 405 -9.92 -38.28 33.64
CA PHE A 405 -11.27 -38.48 33.08
C PHE A 405 -11.47 -37.54 31.90
#